data_AF-B1Y803-F1
#
_entry.id   AF-B1Y803-F1
#
_cell.length_a   1.000
_cell.length_b   1.000
_cell.length_c   1.000
_cell.angle_alpha   90.00
_cell.angle_beta   90.00
_cell.angle_gamma   90.00
#
_symmetry.space_group_name_H-M   'P 1'
#
loop_
_entity.id
_entity.type
_entity.pdbx_description
1 polymer ?
#
loop_
_entity_poly.entity_id
_entity_poly.type
_entity_poly.pdbx_seq_one_letter_code
_entity_poly.pdbx_strand_id
1 'polypeptide(L)'
;MSTPPKRPIIPIQPASTALYAAEAKIYARSVSGYFANWRWVMVWFTQLVFYGGAWLQWNGRQALLFDLGERRFYVLGLVLHPQDFIYLAALLVISALGLFFFTAVAGRLWCGYTCPQTVYTEMFMWIERHIEGDRLARMRLDESPWNTRKLLRKGGKHAAWLALALVTGFSFVGYFVPVRELAQSVASLDVSAWEGFWVLFYALATYGNAGFMREQVCKYMCPYARFQSALIDRDSMVIAYDSGRGEPRGSRSKKADLATLGLGSCVDCTMCVQVCPTGIDIRNGLQNECIGCAACIDVCDDVMDKMGYARGLIRYATENGVAGQWNRAQMLRRLWRPRVLIYGTLLLAASGTFVASLAGRDAFQIDVIKDRGVLARVVDDGMIENVYRLQLMNNREQPQRLRLRVDGPAGLRLAGGGTELTLPATGLGQQVVSVHLPPEAAQALRGSAVPIRFVIEGRPLAEPGAAPEVVREASTFYVPR
;
A
#
# COMPACT_ATOMS: atom_id res chain seq x y z
N MET A 1 70.70 -16.29 37.17
CA MET A 1 69.75 -15.35 36.54
C MET A 1 69.14 -16.05 35.35
N SER A 2 67.91 -16.54 35.49
CA SER A 2 67.15 -17.29 34.48
C SER A 2 66.48 -16.33 33.51
N THR A 3 66.82 -16.44 32.22
CA THR A 3 66.18 -15.72 31.11
C THR A 3 64.71 -16.10 31.00
N PRO A 4 63.77 -15.15 30.90
CA PRO A 4 62.35 -15.49 30.75
C PRO A 4 62.09 -16.08 29.35
N PRO A 5 61.15 -17.02 29.21
CA PRO A 5 60.85 -17.64 27.92
C PRO A 5 60.25 -16.60 26.96
N LYS A 6 60.77 -16.56 25.72
CA LYS A 6 60.21 -15.72 24.64
C LYS A 6 58.76 -16.13 24.38
N ARG A 7 57.81 -15.21 24.64
CA ARG A 7 56.41 -15.37 24.23
C ARG A 7 56.34 -15.50 22.70
N PRO A 8 55.64 -16.51 22.15
CA PRO A 8 55.42 -16.59 20.71
C PRO A 8 54.58 -15.38 20.27
N ILE A 9 55.15 -14.56 19.39
CA ILE A 9 54.41 -13.51 18.69
C ILE A 9 53.63 -14.24 17.61
N ILE A 10 52.32 -14.42 17.84
CA ILE A 10 51.41 -14.91 16.81
C ILE A 10 51.16 -13.73 15.87
N PRO A 11 51.62 -13.75 14.61
CA PRO A 11 51.29 -12.70 13.67
C PRO A 11 49.78 -12.77 13.42
N ILE A 12 49.05 -11.74 13.85
CA ILE A 12 47.66 -11.54 13.47
C ILE A 12 47.69 -11.16 12.00
N GLN A 13 47.60 -12.15 11.11
CA GLN A 13 47.30 -11.88 9.72
C GLN A 13 45.87 -11.33 9.67
N PRO A 14 45.63 -10.15 9.08
CA PRO A 14 44.28 -9.72 8.82
C PRO A 14 43.66 -10.77 7.90
N ALA A 15 42.69 -11.52 8.40
CA ALA A 15 41.83 -12.29 7.54
C ALA A 15 41.21 -11.29 6.58
N SER A 16 41.64 -11.30 5.33
CA SER A 16 40.88 -10.72 4.23
C SER A 16 39.66 -11.61 4.00
N THR A 17 38.80 -11.73 5.02
CA THR A 17 37.41 -12.06 4.79
C THR A 17 36.91 -10.98 3.85
N ALA A 18 36.74 -11.33 2.58
CA ALA A 18 36.02 -10.50 1.64
C ALA A 18 34.72 -10.10 2.33
N LEU A 19 34.61 -8.83 2.73
CA LEU A 19 33.43 -8.26 3.41
C LEU A 19 32.18 -8.36 2.52
N TYR A 20 32.35 -8.75 1.26
CA TYR A 20 31.33 -9.00 0.28
C TYR A 20 31.52 -10.38 -0.36
N ALA A 21 30.71 -11.35 0.06
CA ALA A 21 30.49 -12.57 -0.70
C ALA A 21 29.35 -12.28 -1.69
N ALA A 22 29.63 -12.30 -3.00
CA ALA A 22 28.58 -12.24 -4.00
C ALA A 22 27.66 -13.46 -3.80
N GLU A 23 26.42 -13.23 -3.37
CA GLU A 23 25.48 -14.31 -3.11
C GLU A 23 25.22 -15.09 -4.42
N ALA A 24 25.33 -16.42 -4.34
CA ALA A 24 25.12 -17.28 -5.49
C ALA A 24 23.70 -17.12 -6.02
N LYS A 25 23.57 -16.91 -7.34
CA LYS A 25 22.28 -16.75 -8.00
C LYS A 25 21.38 -17.96 -7.71
N ILE A 26 20.20 -17.70 -7.15
CA ILE A 26 19.22 -18.73 -6.85
C ILE A 26 18.44 -19.10 -8.11
N TYR A 27 18.58 -20.35 -8.55
CA TYR A 27 17.78 -20.92 -9.63
C TYR A 27 16.61 -21.70 -9.05
N ALA A 28 15.56 -20.99 -8.63
CA ALA A 28 14.36 -21.62 -8.10
C ALA A 28 13.69 -22.50 -9.15
N ARG A 29 13.35 -23.73 -8.77
CA ARG A 29 12.61 -24.70 -9.58
C ARG A 29 11.14 -24.32 -9.65
N SER A 30 10.52 -24.55 -10.81
CA SER A 30 9.07 -24.41 -10.95
C SER A 30 8.31 -25.50 -10.18
N VAL A 31 7.14 -25.14 -9.65
CA VAL A 31 6.22 -26.06 -8.98
C VAL A 31 4.79 -25.77 -9.44
N SER A 32 3.99 -26.83 -9.52
CA SER A 32 2.54 -26.77 -9.76
C SER A 32 1.84 -27.36 -8.54
N GLY A 33 0.70 -26.80 -8.15
CA GLY A 33 -0.03 -27.27 -6.99
C GLY A 33 -1.08 -26.26 -6.54
N TYR A 34 -1.72 -26.55 -5.41
CA TYR A 34 -2.82 -25.74 -4.89
C TYR A 34 -2.34 -24.31 -4.58
N PHE A 35 -1.20 -24.19 -3.89
CA PHE A 35 -0.70 -22.89 -3.45
C PHE A 35 -0.07 -22.11 -4.61
N ALA A 36 0.62 -22.78 -5.52
CA ALA A 36 1.14 -22.19 -6.74
C ALA A 36 0.01 -21.61 -7.62
N ASN A 37 -1.11 -22.32 -7.76
CA ASN A 37 -2.27 -21.84 -8.50
C ASN A 37 -2.88 -20.61 -7.84
N TRP A 38 -3.10 -20.64 -6.52
CA TRP A 38 -3.61 -19.48 -5.77
C TRP A 38 -2.69 -18.26 -5.84
N ARG A 39 -1.36 -18.49 -5.89
CA ARG A 39 -0.40 -17.41 -6.07
C ARG A 39 -0.60 -16.73 -7.42
N TRP A 40 -0.82 -17.49 -8.49
CA TRP A 40 -1.13 -16.92 -9.80
C TRP A 40 -2.50 -16.24 -9.86
N VAL A 41 -3.51 -16.76 -9.16
CA VAL A 41 -4.80 -16.07 -9.01
C VAL A 41 -4.59 -14.69 -8.39
N MET A 42 -3.78 -14.59 -7.33
CA MET A 42 -3.49 -13.30 -6.68
C MET A 42 -2.62 -12.38 -7.55
N VAL A 43 -1.66 -12.92 -8.31
CA VAL A 43 -0.92 -12.14 -9.33
C VAL A 43 -1.91 -11.54 -10.33
N TRP A 44 -2.78 -12.34 -10.95
CA TRP A 44 -3.78 -11.83 -11.89
C TRP A 44 -4.72 -10.82 -11.26
N PHE A 45 -5.25 -11.10 -10.07
CA PHE A 45 -6.15 -10.19 -9.36
C PHE A 45 -5.49 -8.84 -9.06
N THR A 46 -4.31 -8.84 -8.45
CA THR A 46 -3.58 -7.60 -8.11
C THR A 46 -3.19 -6.81 -9.35
N GLN A 47 -2.77 -7.48 -10.43
CA GLN A 47 -2.42 -6.81 -11.68
C GLN A 47 -3.65 -6.29 -12.42
N LEU A 48 -4.78 -7.00 -12.38
CA LEU A 48 -6.04 -6.50 -12.95
C LEU A 48 -6.50 -5.24 -12.22
N VAL A 49 -6.44 -5.22 -10.89
CA VAL A 49 -6.77 -4.03 -10.09
C VAL A 49 -5.78 -2.90 -10.38
N PHE A 50 -4.48 -3.17 -10.38
CA PHE A 50 -3.46 -2.15 -10.58
C PHE A 50 -3.48 -1.56 -12.00
N TYR A 51 -3.48 -2.40 -13.04
CA TYR A 51 -3.51 -1.92 -14.41
C TYR A 51 -4.89 -1.41 -14.82
N GLY A 52 -5.97 -2.07 -14.40
CA GLY A 52 -7.34 -1.67 -14.76
C GLY A 52 -7.85 -0.46 -13.98
N GLY A 53 -7.42 -0.28 -12.73
CA GLY A 53 -7.92 0.77 -11.84
C GLY A 53 -7.71 2.19 -12.37
N ALA A 54 -6.56 2.46 -13.01
CA ALA A 54 -6.28 3.75 -13.62
C ALA A 54 -7.21 4.07 -14.80
N TRP A 55 -7.72 3.06 -15.52
CA TRP A 55 -8.58 3.28 -16.70
C TRP A 55 -10.07 3.37 -16.38
N LEU A 56 -10.46 2.93 -15.18
CA LEU A 56 -11.85 2.94 -14.75
C LEU A 56 -12.40 4.37 -14.74
N GLN A 57 -13.56 4.56 -15.36
CA GLN A 57 -14.27 5.83 -15.40
C GLN A 57 -15.43 5.82 -14.40
N TRP A 58 -15.63 6.93 -13.72
CA TRP A 58 -16.69 7.15 -12.74
C TRP A 58 -17.20 8.58 -12.90
N ASN A 59 -18.51 8.76 -13.12
CA ASN A 59 -19.15 10.07 -13.27
C ASN A 59 -18.45 11.01 -14.28
N GLY A 60 -18.01 10.46 -15.42
CA GLY A 60 -17.39 11.24 -16.51
C GLY A 60 -15.91 11.57 -16.34
N ARG A 61 -15.26 11.08 -15.27
CA ARG A 61 -13.83 11.27 -15.00
C ARG A 61 -13.16 9.96 -14.57
N GLN A 62 -11.83 9.94 -14.50
CA GLN A 62 -11.08 8.80 -13.99
C GLN A 62 -11.42 8.52 -12.52
N ALA A 63 -11.70 7.25 -12.20
CA ALA A 63 -12.22 6.85 -10.90
C ALA A 63 -11.17 6.94 -9.79
N LEU A 64 -9.93 6.54 -10.08
CA LEU A 64 -8.79 6.62 -9.16
C LEU A 64 -7.76 7.57 -9.77
N LEU A 65 -7.72 8.81 -9.29
CA LEU A 65 -6.79 9.83 -9.76
C LEU A 65 -6.28 10.66 -8.58
N PHE A 66 -4.97 10.64 -8.36
CA PHE A 66 -4.29 11.42 -7.36
C PHE A 66 -3.64 12.64 -8.01
N ASP A 67 -4.45 13.64 -8.33
CA ASP A 67 -4.03 14.83 -9.05
C ASP A 67 -3.18 15.74 -8.16
N LEU A 68 -1.88 15.74 -8.40
CA LEU A 68 -0.91 16.58 -7.69
C LEU A 68 -0.93 18.03 -8.17
N GLY A 69 -1.39 18.29 -9.40
CA GLY A 69 -1.47 19.63 -9.99
C GLY A 69 -2.60 20.43 -9.37
N GLU A 70 -3.81 19.87 -9.37
CA GLU A 70 -4.98 20.47 -8.73
C GLU A 70 -5.04 20.21 -7.21
N ARG A 71 -4.15 19.34 -6.70
CA ARG A 71 -4.10 18.89 -5.30
C ARG A 71 -5.41 18.24 -4.86
N ARG A 72 -5.98 17.40 -5.71
CA ARG A 72 -7.25 16.69 -5.49
C ARG A 72 -7.02 15.20 -5.58
N PHE A 73 -7.53 14.46 -4.60
CA PHE A 73 -7.52 13.01 -4.64
C PHE A 73 -8.92 12.50 -4.92
N TYR A 74 -9.06 11.86 -6.06
CA TYR A 74 -10.29 11.29 -6.53
C TYR A 74 -10.30 9.78 -6.28
N VAL A 75 -11.28 9.31 -5.50
CA VAL A 75 -11.45 7.90 -5.17
C VAL A 75 -12.90 7.50 -5.40
N LEU A 76 -13.19 6.92 -6.57
CA LEU A 76 -14.55 6.65 -7.04
C LEU A 76 -15.37 7.96 -7.03
N GLY A 77 -16.49 8.01 -6.31
CA GLY A 77 -17.30 9.22 -6.12
C GLY A 77 -16.83 10.15 -4.98
N LEU A 78 -15.74 9.81 -4.29
CA LEU A 78 -15.18 10.62 -3.22
C LEU A 78 -14.15 11.59 -3.79
N VAL A 79 -14.29 12.86 -3.46
CA VAL A 79 -13.34 13.93 -3.79
C VAL A 79 -12.73 14.44 -2.49
N LEU A 80 -11.43 14.23 -2.33
CA LEU A 80 -10.67 14.66 -1.16
C LEU A 80 -9.78 15.84 -1.55
N HIS A 81 -9.91 16.91 -0.78
CA HIS A 81 -9.09 18.11 -0.94
C HIS A 81 -7.91 18.11 0.03
N PRO A 82 -6.96 19.06 -0.06
CA PRO A 82 -5.81 19.09 0.84
C PRO A 82 -6.17 19.24 2.31
N GLN A 83 -7.32 19.85 2.62
CA GLN A 83 -7.85 20.00 3.98
C GLN A 83 -8.32 18.64 4.55
N ASP A 84 -8.72 17.72 3.68
CA ASP A 84 -9.14 16.35 4.01
C ASP A 84 -7.97 15.38 4.19
N PHE A 85 -6.73 15.89 4.26
CA PHE A 85 -5.52 15.06 4.42
C PHE A 85 -5.59 14.17 5.67
N ILE A 86 -6.39 14.56 6.68
CA ILE A 86 -6.65 13.73 7.86
C ILE A 86 -7.25 12.36 7.50
N TYR A 87 -8.10 12.28 6.47
CA TYR A 87 -8.67 11.01 6.00
C TYR A 87 -7.61 10.13 5.35
N LEU A 88 -6.68 10.73 4.60
CA LEU A 88 -5.55 9.99 4.04
C LEU A 88 -4.64 9.45 5.16
N ALA A 89 -4.33 10.27 6.16
CA ALA A 89 -3.56 9.84 7.32
C ALA A 89 -4.25 8.71 8.10
N ALA A 90 -5.57 8.83 8.33
CA ALA A 90 -6.38 7.79 8.96
C ALA A 90 -6.37 6.49 8.15
N LEU A 91 -6.50 6.58 6.81
CA LEU A 91 -6.43 5.42 5.92
C LEU A 91 -5.06 4.73 5.99
N LEU A 92 -3.97 5.48 6.09
CA LEU A 92 -2.62 4.92 6.28
C LEU A 92 -2.48 4.19 7.62
N VAL A 93 -3.02 4.78 8.70
CA VAL A 93 -3.04 4.14 10.03
C VAL A 93 -3.87 2.84 9.99
N ILE A 94 -5.06 2.87 9.39
CA ILE A 94 -5.92 1.69 9.22
C ILE A 94 -5.20 0.62 8.39
N SER A 95 -4.51 1.02 7.32
CA SER A 95 -3.75 0.08 6.48
C SER A 95 -2.61 -0.57 7.25
N ALA A 96 -1.87 0.21 8.06
CA ALA A 96 -0.80 -0.31 8.91
C ALA A 96 -1.34 -1.25 10.00
N LEU A 97 -2.42 -0.87 10.69
CA LEU A 97 -3.11 -1.71 11.68
C LEU A 97 -3.65 -3.00 11.05
N GLY A 98 -4.25 -2.89 9.86
CA GLY A 98 -4.74 -4.04 9.08
C GLY A 98 -3.62 -5.00 8.73
N LEU A 99 -2.46 -4.47 8.32
CA LEU A 99 -1.28 -5.25 8.04
C LEU A 99 -0.73 -5.94 9.30
N PHE A 100 -0.71 -5.28 10.45
CA PHE A 100 -0.30 -5.87 11.74
C PHE A 100 -1.26 -6.95 12.22
N PHE A 101 -2.57 -6.69 12.15
CA PHE A 101 -3.61 -7.67 12.47
C PHE A 101 -3.48 -8.92 11.59
N PHE A 102 -3.36 -8.71 10.27
CA PHE A 102 -3.18 -9.79 9.32
C PHE A 102 -1.89 -10.57 9.58
N THR A 103 -0.79 -9.89 9.90
CA THR A 103 0.49 -10.55 10.24
C THR A 103 0.39 -11.38 11.51
N ALA A 104 -0.28 -10.87 12.55
CA ALA A 104 -0.47 -11.62 13.79
C ALA A 104 -1.25 -12.92 13.55
N VAL A 105 -2.22 -12.91 12.63
CA VAL A 105 -3.05 -14.07 12.30
C VAL A 105 -2.36 -15.02 11.32
N ALA A 106 -1.94 -14.51 10.17
CA ALA A 106 -1.52 -15.27 8.99
C ALA A 106 -0.02 -15.16 8.67
N GLY A 107 0.77 -14.60 9.58
CA GLY A 107 2.21 -14.47 9.43
C GLY A 107 2.58 -13.68 8.17
N ARG A 108 3.37 -14.31 7.29
CA ARG A 108 3.90 -13.67 6.08
C ARG A 108 3.09 -13.95 4.82
N LEU A 109 1.82 -14.33 4.94
CA LEU A 109 0.98 -14.65 3.78
C LEU A 109 0.85 -13.48 2.78
N TRP A 110 0.85 -12.24 3.26
CA TRP A 110 0.85 -11.03 2.40
C TRP A 110 2.11 -10.99 1.51
N CYS A 111 3.27 -11.27 2.10
CA CYS A 111 4.53 -11.33 1.37
C CYS A 111 4.55 -12.42 0.32
N GLY A 112 3.82 -13.53 0.48
CA GLY A 112 3.83 -14.64 -0.48
C GLY A 112 2.93 -14.40 -1.69
N TYR A 113 1.84 -13.65 -1.52
CA TYR A 113 0.72 -13.65 -2.46
C TYR A 113 0.39 -12.29 -3.07
N THR A 114 0.60 -11.18 -2.36
CA THR A 114 0.08 -9.86 -2.77
C THR A 114 1.13 -8.75 -2.71
N CYS A 115 2.24 -8.95 -2.01
CA CYS A 115 3.31 -7.97 -1.94
C CYS A 115 3.87 -7.65 -3.35
N PRO A 116 3.89 -6.36 -3.78
CA PRO A 116 4.30 -5.98 -5.13
C PRO A 116 5.65 -6.55 -5.54
N GLN A 117 6.65 -6.49 -4.65
CA GLN A 117 7.98 -7.06 -4.92
C GLN A 117 7.89 -8.52 -5.35
N THR A 118 7.18 -9.35 -4.59
CA THR A 118 7.08 -10.79 -4.86
C THR A 118 6.18 -11.14 -6.04
N VAL A 119 5.17 -10.33 -6.31
CA VAL A 119 4.28 -10.45 -7.48
C VAL A 119 5.09 -10.18 -8.75
N TYR A 120 5.81 -9.05 -8.81
CA TYR A 120 6.64 -8.72 -9.97
C TYR A 120 7.82 -9.68 -10.12
N THR A 121 8.48 -10.11 -9.04
CA THR A 121 9.49 -11.17 -9.13
C THR A 121 8.90 -12.46 -9.69
N GLU A 122 7.68 -12.88 -9.30
CA GLU A 122 7.05 -14.08 -9.86
C GLU A 122 6.78 -13.92 -11.37
N MET A 123 6.27 -12.77 -11.80
CA MET A 123 6.05 -12.48 -13.22
C MET A 123 7.36 -12.48 -14.01
N PHE A 124 8.42 -11.85 -13.50
CA PHE A 124 9.74 -11.83 -14.14
C PHE A 124 10.34 -13.23 -14.23
N MET A 125 10.23 -14.02 -13.16
CA MET A 125 10.69 -15.41 -13.13
C MET A 125 9.85 -16.33 -14.02
N TRP A 126 8.57 -16.02 -14.22
CA TRP A 126 7.72 -16.69 -15.20
C TRP A 126 8.19 -16.39 -16.62
N ILE A 127 8.42 -15.12 -16.97
CA ILE A 127 8.98 -14.72 -18.27
C ILE A 127 10.33 -15.40 -18.50
N GLU A 128 11.22 -15.36 -17.51
CA GLU A 128 12.54 -16.01 -17.58
C GLU A 128 12.42 -17.51 -17.83
N ARG A 129 11.51 -18.20 -17.14
CA ARG A 129 11.28 -19.63 -17.36
C ARG A 129 10.73 -19.96 -18.74
N HIS A 130 9.83 -19.14 -19.27
CA HIS A 130 9.25 -19.38 -20.60
C HIS A 130 10.26 -19.12 -21.72
N ILE A 131 11.16 -18.15 -21.53
CA ILE A 131 12.15 -17.80 -22.54
C ILE A 131 13.42 -18.64 -22.39
N GLU A 132 13.98 -18.84 -21.20
CA GLU A 132 15.25 -19.54 -20.99
C GLU A 132 15.10 -21.03 -20.61
N GLY A 133 13.91 -21.44 -20.14
CA GLY A 133 13.60 -22.80 -19.72
C GLY A 133 13.60 -23.02 -18.19
N ASP A 134 13.42 -24.27 -17.77
CA ASP A 134 13.40 -24.64 -16.35
C ASP A 134 14.81 -24.54 -15.70
N ARG A 135 14.89 -24.75 -14.38
CA ARG A 135 16.12 -24.60 -13.57
C ARG A 135 17.41 -25.10 -14.25
N LEU A 136 17.46 -26.36 -14.69
CA LEU A 136 18.66 -26.94 -15.30
C LEU A 136 19.02 -26.32 -16.64
N ALA A 137 18.03 -25.93 -17.45
CA ALA A 137 18.27 -25.27 -18.72
C ALA A 137 18.89 -23.88 -18.51
N ARG A 138 18.42 -23.14 -17.50
CA ARG A 138 18.98 -21.83 -17.13
C ARG A 138 20.40 -21.91 -16.60
N MET A 139 20.69 -22.88 -15.73
CA MET A 139 22.05 -23.12 -15.23
C MET A 139 23.02 -23.42 -16.39
N ARG A 140 22.65 -24.37 -17.26
CA ARG A 140 23.45 -24.69 -18.46
C ARG A 140 23.61 -23.50 -19.41
N LEU A 141 22.56 -22.70 -19.59
CA LEU A 141 22.61 -21.52 -20.44
C LEU A 141 23.57 -20.46 -19.87
N ASP A 142 23.55 -20.25 -18.56
CA ASP A 142 24.44 -19.32 -17.87
C ASP A 142 25.91 -19.77 -17.94
N GLU A 143 26.17 -21.07 -17.78
CA GLU A 143 27.51 -21.67 -17.92
C GLU A 143 28.02 -21.73 -19.37
N SER A 144 27.13 -21.79 -20.36
CA SER A 144 27.52 -21.88 -21.77
C SER A 144 28.23 -20.61 -22.28
N PRO A 145 29.15 -20.72 -23.26
CA PRO A 145 29.79 -19.55 -23.87
C PRO A 145 28.76 -18.66 -24.59
N TRP A 146 29.12 -17.38 -24.79
CA TRP A 146 28.29 -16.45 -25.56
C TRP A 146 28.17 -16.90 -27.02
N ASN A 147 26.98 -17.38 -27.38
CA ASN A 147 26.60 -17.75 -28.75
C ASN A 147 25.26 -17.09 -29.13
N THR A 148 24.87 -17.17 -30.41
CA THR A 148 23.64 -16.54 -30.92
C THR A 148 22.40 -17.00 -30.14
N ARG A 149 22.33 -18.28 -29.76
CA ARG A 149 21.21 -18.81 -28.97
C ARG A 149 21.16 -18.17 -27.58
N LYS A 150 22.29 -18.03 -26.88
CA LYS A 150 22.38 -17.38 -25.57
C LYS A 150 22.01 -15.90 -25.69
N LEU A 151 22.51 -15.20 -26.70
CA LEU A 151 22.19 -13.80 -26.95
C LEU A 151 20.69 -13.59 -27.19
N LEU A 152 20.06 -14.40 -28.05
CA LEU A 152 18.62 -14.31 -28.32
C LEU A 152 17.76 -14.63 -27.09
N ARG A 153 18.13 -15.66 -26.31
CA ARG A 153 17.38 -16.07 -25.12
C ARG A 153 17.51 -15.03 -24.00
N LYS A 154 18.73 -14.56 -23.73
CA LYS A 154 18.98 -13.51 -22.72
C LYS A 154 18.38 -12.18 -23.16
N GLY A 155 18.63 -11.76 -24.39
CA GLY A 155 18.10 -10.53 -24.98
C GLY A 155 16.58 -10.52 -25.00
N GLY A 156 15.95 -11.61 -25.46
CA GLY A 156 14.49 -11.76 -25.47
C GLY A 156 13.88 -11.67 -24.06
N LYS A 157 14.52 -12.27 -23.06
CA LYS A 157 14.09 -12.12 -21.67
C LYS A 157 14.19 -10.67 -21.19
N HIS A 158 15.33 -10.01 -21.42
CA HIS A 158 15.50 -8.63 -20.98
C HIS A 158 14.54 -7.67 -21.71
N ALA A 159 14.26 -7.91 -22.99
CA ALA A 159 13.25 -7.16 -23.75
C ALA A 159 11.85 -7.36 -23.15
N ALA A 160 11.45 -8.60 -22.83
CA ALA A 160 10.16 -8.89 -22.20
C ALA A 160 10.04 -8.30 -20.79
N TRP A 161 11.10 -8.36 -19.99
CA TRP A 161 11.16 -7.69 -18.68
C TRP A 161 11.03 -6.18 -18.80
N LEU A 162 11.76 -5.56 -19.74
CA LEU A 162 11.70 -4.13 -19.96
C LEU A 162 10.32 -3.69 -20.45
N ALA A 163 9.70 -4.45 -21.35
CA ALA A 163 8.33 -4.17 -21.80
C ALA A 163 7.33 -4.20 -20.64
N LEU A 164 7.37 -5.23 -19.80
CA LEU A 164 6.52 -5.31 -18.61
C LEU A 164 6.80 -4.15 -17.63
N ALA A 165 8.07 -3.81 -17.43
CA ALA A 165 8.47 -2.72 -16.55
C ALA A 165 7.99 -1.35 -17.07
N LEU A 166 8.06 -1.10 -18.39
CA LEU A 166 7.56 0.11 -19.03
C LEU A 166 6.05 0.26 -18.87
N VAL A 167 5.29 -0.82 -19.11
CA VAL A 167 3.83 -0.83 -18.86
C VAL A 167 3.53 -0.55 -17.38
N THR A 168 4.35 -1.06 -16.47
CA THR A 168 4.23 -0.82 -15.03
C THR A 168 4.51 0.63 -14.66
N GLY A 169 5.60 1.21 -15.17
CA GLY A 169 5.93 2.62 -14.96
C GLY A 169 4.86 3.55 -15.51
N PHE A 170 4.38 3.29 -16.73
CA PHE A 170 3.26 4.01 -17.36
C PHE A 170 2.01 3.97 -16.48
N SER A 171 1.61 2.78 -16.05
CA SER A 171 0.38 2.60 -15.27
C SER A 171 0.47 3.25 -13.89
N PHE A 172 1.65 3.24 -13.27
CA PHE A 172 1.88 3.93 -12.00
C PHE A 172 1.69 5.44 -12.16
N VAL A 173 2.30 6.05 -13.20
CA VAL A 173 2.12 7.49 -13.48
C VAL A 173 0.67 7.82 -13.86
N GLY A 174 -0.04 6.89 -14.51
CA GLY A 174 -1.47 7.01 -14.82
C GLY A 174 -2.39 7.15 -13.59
N TYR A 175 -1.90 6.89 -12.37
CA TYR A 175 -2.64 7.21 -11.14
C TYR A 175 -2.47 8.67 -10.69
N PHE A 176 -1.52 9.43 -11.25
CA PHE A 176 -1.23 10.82 -10.87
C PHE A 176 -1.47 11.81 -12.00
N VAL A 177 -1.41 11.34 -13.25
CA VAL A 177 -1.74 12.08 -14.48
C VAL A 177 -2.90 11.36 -15.14
N PRO A 178 -3.93 12.05 -15.66
CA PRO A 178 -5.06 11.41 -16.33
C PRO A 178 -4.58 10.40 -17.39
N VAL A 179 -4.93 9.12 -17.20
CA VAL A 179 -4.30 8.01 -17.95
C VAL A 179 -4.55 8.10 -19.45
N ARG A 180 -5.70 8.67 -19.85
CA ARG A 180 -6.07 8.85 -21.27
C ARG A 180 -5.24 9.93 -21.94
N GLU A 181 -4.94 11.01 -21.23
CA GLU A 181 -4.07 12.09 -21.71
C GLU A 181 -2.63 11.59 -21.80
N LEU A 182 -2.16 10.88 -20.77
CA LEU A 182 -0.84 10.25 -20.78
C LEU A 182 -0.70 9.21 -21.92
N ALA A 183 -1.74 8.43 -22.19
CA ALA A 183 -1.73 7.49 -23.31
C ALA A 183 -1.64 8.21 -24.67
N GLN A 184 -2.35 9.34 -24.81
CA GLN A 184 -2.30 10.16 -26.01
C GLN A 184 -0.92 10.81 -26.18
N SER A 185 -0.33 11.37 -25.11
CA SER A 185 1.01 11.99 -25.15
C SER A 185 2.09 10.97 -25.51
N VAL A 186 2.01 9.76 -24.98
CA VAL A 186 2.91 8.65 -25.35
C VAL A 186 2.71 8.24 -26.81
N ALA A 187 1.47 8.16 -27.30
CA ALA A 187 1.18 7.77 -28.68
C ALA A 187 1.62 8.84 -29.70
N SER A 188 1.54 10.13 -29.35
CA SER A 188 2.00 11.24 -30.19
C SER A 188 3.50 11.52 -30.06
N LEU A 189 4.21 10.82 -29.16
CA LEU A 189 5.60 11.09 -28.79
C LEU A 189 5.82 12.51 -28.23
N ASP A 190 4.77 13.12 -27.67
CA ASP A 190 4.76 14.45 -27.07
C ASP A 190 4.65 14.36 -25.54
N VAL A 191 5.48 13.50 -24.94
CA VAL A 191 5.48 13.28 -23.50
C VAL A 191 6.27 14.38 -22.82
N SER A 192 5.69 15.01 -21.79
CA SER A 192 6.39 16.03 -21.01
C SER A 192 7.64 15.43 -20.34
N ALA A 193 8.71 16.22 -20.18
CA ALA A 193 9.95 15.74 -19.56
C ALA A 193 9.72 15.16 -18.15
N TRP A 194 8.73 15.72 -17.42
CA TRP A 194 8.33 15.25 -16.09
C TRP A 194 7.65 13.88 -16.14
N GLU A 195 6.64 13.69 -16.99
CA GLU A 195 5.97 12.40 -17.19
C GLU A 195 6.96 11.33 -17.64
N GLY A 196 7.77 11.65 -18.66
CA GLY A 196 8.77 10.75 -19.22
C GLY A 196 9.80 10.30 -18.17
N PHE A 197 10.28 11.23 -17.35
CA PHE A 197 11.19 10.91 -16.24
C PHE A 197 10.56 9.90 -15.27
N TRP A 198 9.34 10.14 -14.79
CA TRP A 198 8.72 9.25 -13.80
C TRP A 198 8.34 7.89 -14.38
N VAL A 199 7.84 7.84 -15.62
CA VAL A 199 7.55 6.57 -16.30
C VAL A 199 8.81 5.72 -16.40
N LEU A 200 9.91 6.31 -16.90
CA LEU A 200 11.19 5.61 -17.04
C LEU A 200 11.81 5.26 -15.69
N PHE A 201 11.70 6.14 -14.69
CA PHE A 201 12.20 5.89 -13.34
C PHE A 201 11.51 4.67 -12.70
N TYR A 202 10.16 4.64 -12.70
CA TYR A 202 9.42 3.50 -12.14
C TYR A 202 9.62 2.22 -12.95
N ALA A 203 9.77 2.33 -14.28
CA ALA A 203 10.12 1.19 -15.13
C ALA A 203 11.51 0.64 -14.77
N LEU A 204 12.54 1.48 -14.71
CA LEU A 204 13.90 1.07 -14.35
C LEU A 204 13.97 0.54 -12.92
N ALA A 205 13.25 1.15 -11.98
CA ALA A 205 13.15 0.65 -10.61
C ALA A 205 12.49 -0.74 -10.56
N THR A 206 11.40 -0.95 -11.28
CA THR A 206 10.73 -2.26 -11.38
C THR A 206 11.66 -3.30 -12.01
N TYR A 207 12.32 -2.95 -13.10
CA TYR A 207 13.28 -3.80 -13.80
C TYR A 207 14.47 -4.19 -12.92
N GLY A 208 15.06 -3.24 -12.19
CA GLY A 208 16.14 -3.46 -11.22
C GLY A 208 15.71 -4.35 -10.05
N ASN A 209 14.63 -3.96 -9.38
CA ASN A 209 14.15 -4.61 -8.16
C ASN A 209 13.64 -6.03 -8.42
N ALA A 210 12.81 -6.24 -9.44
CA ALA A 210 12.22 -7.55 -9.73
C ALA A 210 13.16 -8.44 -10.56
N GLY A 211 13.96 -7.86 -11.46
CA GLY A 211 14.82 -8.60 -12.37
C GLY A 211 16.15 -9.04 -11.75
N PHE A 212 16.80 -8.17 -10.98
CA PHE A 212 18.15 -8.40 -10.45
C PHE A 212 18.16 -8.60 -8.94
N MET A 213 17.53 -7.70 -8.18
CA MET A 213 17.60 -7.74 -6.71
C MET A 213 16.72 -8.85 -6.12
N ARG A 214 15.53 -9.08 -6.68
CA ARG A 214 14.64 -10.22 -6.35
C ARG A 214 14.46 -10.41 -4.84
N GLU A 215 14.89 -11.54 -4.30
CA GLU A 215 14.80 -11.90 -2.90
C GLU A 215 15.68 -11.03 -1.98
N GLN A 216 16.72 -10.37 -2.51
CA GLN A 216 17.58 -9.47 -1.74
C GLN A 216 16.78 -8.30 -1.16
N VAL A 217 15.77 -7.83 -1.91
CA VAL A 217 14.84 -6.81 -1.42
C VAL A 217 14.10 -7.33 -0.18
N CYS A 218 13.60 -8.57 -0.22
CA CYS A 218 12.87 -9.17 0.90
C CYS A 218 13.78 -9.53 2.09
N LYS A 219 15.04 -9.91 1.85
CA LYS A 219 16.01 -10.31 2.88
C LYS A 219 16.56 -9.11 3.64
N TYR A 220 17.00 -8.08 2.91
CA TYR A 220 17.86 -7.02 3.43
C TYR A 220 17.27 -5.61 3.35
N MET A 221 16.43 -5.30 2.37
CA MET A 221 15.92 -3.93 2.18
C MET A 221 14.56 -3.70 2.83
N CYS A 222 13.70 -4.72 2.86
CA CYS A 222 12.32 -4.59 3.27
C CYS A 222 12.22 -4.46 4.80
N PRO A 223 11.90 -3.26 5.35
CA PRO A 223 11.77 -3.10 6.80
C PRO A 223 10.59 -3.91 7.34
N TYR A 224 9.55 -4.08 6.51
CA TYR A 224 8.37 -4.86 6.85
C TYR A 224 8.70 -6.32 7.15
N ALA A 225 9.66 -6.93 6.44
CA ALA A 225 10.11 -8.29 6.75
C ALA A 225 10.57 -8.44 8.21
N ARG A 226 11.29 -7.44 8.73
CA ARG A 226 11.80 -7.43 10.10
C ARG A 226 10.70 -7.16 11.12
N PHE A 227 9.82 -6.21 10.84
CA PHE A 227 8.66 -5.95 11.69
C PHE A 227 7.74 -7.18 11.79
N GLN A 228 7.50 -7.89 10.68
CA GLN A 228 6.71 -9.11 10.69
C GLN A 228 7.32 -10.20 11.58
N SER A 229 8.63 -10.44 11.49
CA SER A 229 9.31 -11.42 12.36
C SER A 229 9.15 -11.11 13.84
N ALA A 230 9.05 -9.82 14.22
CA ALA A 230 8.80 -9.42 15.61
C ALA A 230 7.32 -9.55 16.02
N LEU A 231 6.39 -9.44 15.07
CA LEU A 231 4.94 -9.53 15.30
C LEU A 231 4.41 -10.97 15.34
N ILE A 232 5.10 -11.89 14.64
CA ILE A 232 4.79 -13.33 14.63
C ILE A 232 5.00 -13.91 16.03
N ASP A 233 4.01 -14.64 16.51
CA ASP A 233 4.09 -15.43 17.75
C ASP A 233 3.95 -16.93 17.44
N ARG A 234 4.10 -17.77 18.47
CA ARG A 234 4.01 -19.24 18.34
C ARG A 234 2.62 -19.75 17.89
N ASP A 235 1.61 -18.88 17.92
CA ASP A 235 0.24 -19.15 17.49
C ASP A 235 -0.14 -18.41 16.19
N SER A 236 0.80 -17.71 15.55
CA SER A 236 0.64 -17.17 14.19
C SER A 236 0.79 -18.29 13.18
N MET A 237 -0.04 -18.30 12.13
CA MET A 237 0.11 -19.29 11.07
C MET A 237 1.38 -18.99 10.25
N VAL A 238 2.26 -19.98 10.20
CA VAL A 238 3.49 -19.98 9.42
C VAL A 238 3.57 -21.24 8.58
N ILE A 239 4.47 -21.26 7.61
CA ILE A 239 4.84 -22.51 6.94
C ILE A 239 5.78 -23.25 7.89
N ALA A 240 5.40 -24.46 8.29
CA ALA A 240 6.16 -25.25 9.24
C ALA A 240 6.43 -26.65 8.70
N TYR A 241 7.64 -27.15 8.99
CA TYR A 241 8.02 -28.55 8.81
C TYR A 241 7.73 -29.33 10.10
N ASP A 242 7.06 -30.47 9.96
CA ASP A 242 6.75 -31.36 11.08
C ASP A 242 7.96 -32.24 11.39
N SER A 243 8.82 -31.77 12.29
CA SER A 243 10.02 -32.51 12.70
C SER A 243 9.69 -33.82 13.41
N GLY A 244 8.62 -33.86 14.22
CA GLY A 244 8.18 -35.06 14.92
C GLY A 244 7.74 -36.19 13.99
N ARG A 245 7.18 -35.83 12.83
CA ARG A 245 6.82 -36.81 11.77
C ARG A 245 7.93 -37.06 10.77
N GLY A 246 8.77 -36.06 10.52
CA GLY A 246 9.76 -36.04 9.45
C GLY A 246 11.10 -36.66 9.81
N GLU A 247 11.51 -36.56 11.08
CA GLU A 247 12.84 -36.98 11.55
C GLU A 247 12.82 -38.34 12.26
N PRO A 248 13.92 -39.11 12.22
CA PRO A 248 15.14 -38.84 11.43
C PRO A 248 14.89 -39.03 9.93
N ARG A 249 15.29 -38.04 9.13
CA ARG A 249 15.14 -38.08 7.68
C ARG A 249 16.19 -39.00 7.04
N GLY A 250 15.89 -39.55 5.87
CA GLY A 250 16.86 -40.36 5.13
C GLY A 250 16.35 -40.87 3.79
N SER A 251 17.26 -41.27 2.89
CA SER A 251 16.88 -41.85 1.60
C SER A 251 16.38 -43.29 1.75
N ARG A 252 15.39 -43.70 0.94
CA ARG A 252 14.87 -45.07 0.90
C ARG A 252 14.13 -45.35 -0.41
N SER A 253 13.87 -46.63 -0.66
CA SER A 253 12.97 -47.07 -1.73
C SER A 253 11.50 -46.81 -1.37
N LYS A 254 10.63 -46.77 -2.37
CA LYS A 254 9.17 -46.59 -2.19
C LYS A 254 8.49 -47.72 -1.41
N LYS A 255 9.09 -48.91 -1.39
CA LYS A 255 8.53 -50.12 -0.75
C LYS A 255 9.09 -50.34 0.65
N ALA A 256 9.98 -49.46 1.12
CA ALA A 256 10.62 -49.62 2.41
C ALA A 256 9.62 -49.33 3.55
N ASP A 257 9.65 -50.18 4.58
CA ASP A 257 8.86 -49.93 5.79
C ASP A 257 9.61 -48.97 6.72
N LEU A 258 9.00 -47.82 6.99
CA LEU A 258 9.55 -46.77 7.87
C LEU A 258 9.83 -47.29 9.28
N ALA A 259 8.98 -48.18 9.81
CA ALA A 259 9.14 -48.71 11.16
C ALA A 259 10.40 -49.58 11.28
N THR A 260 10.71 -50.37 10.25
CA THR A 260 11.90 -51.23 10.22
C THR A 260 13.20 -50.44 10.07
N LEU A 261 13.15 -49.28 9.40
CA LEU A 261 14.33 -48.42 9.16
C LEU A 261 14.55 -47.37 10.25
N GLY A 262 13.58 -47.18 11.16
CA GLY A 262 13.61 -46.12 12.16
C GLY A 262 13.64 -44.72 11.54
N LEU A 263 13.07 -44.54 10.34
CA LEU A 263 13.07 -43.28 9.59
C LEU A 263 11.71 -42.58 9.68
N GLY A 264 11.75 -41.24 9.69
CA GLY A 264 10.58 -40.41 9.55
C GLY A 264 10.11 -40.26 8.10
N SER A 265 9.00 -39.55 7.92
CA SER A 265 8.35 -39.35 6.60
C SER A 265 9.18 -38.52 5.62
N CYS A 266 10.21 -37.78 6.05
CA CYS A 266 11.05 -36.95 5.17
C CYS A 266 12.10 -37.77 4.41
N VAL A 267 12.03 -37.77 3.06
CA VAL A 267 12.91 -38.57 2.18
C VAL A 267 14.28 -37.94 1.90
N ASP A 268 14.57 -36.81 2.53
CA ASP A 268 15.80 -36.03 2.33
C ASP A 268 16.08 -35.62 0.85
N CYS A 269 15.04 -35.43 0.05
CA CYS A 269 15.19 -35.15 -1.39
C CYS A 269 15.65 -33.72 -1.75
N THR A 270 15.69 -32.79 -0.79
CA THR A 270 16.01 -31.35 -0.97
C THR A 270 15.09 -30.55 -1.92
N MET A 271 14.01 -31.13 -2.45
CA MET A 271 13.14 -30.44 -3.42
C MET A 271 12.48 -29.18 -2.85
N CYS A 272 12.15 -29.17 -1.56
CA CYS A 272 11.64 -28.00 -0.84
C CYS A 272 12.62 -26.81 -0.82
N VAL A 273 13.93 -27.08 -0.80
CA VAL A 273 14.98 -26.05 -0.91
C VAL A 273 15.09 -25.55 -2.35
N GLN A 274 15.00 -26.46 -3.33
CA GLN A 274 15.15 -26.12 -4.74
C GLN A 274 14.02 -25.24 -5.29
N VAL A 275 12.80 -25.35 -4.75
CA VAL A 275 11.66 -24.48 -5.14
C VAL A 275 11.61 -23.18 -4.35
N CYS A 276 12.44 -23.05 -3.30
CA CYS A 276 12.42 -21.87 -2.45
C CYS A 276 13.05 -20.66 -3.16
N PRO A 277 12.31 -19.56 -3.41
CA PRO A 277 12.87 -18.39 -4.08
C PRO A 277 13.94 -17.68 -3.23
N THR A 278 13.94 -17.89 -1.91
CA THR A 278 14.92 -17.29 -1.00
C THR A 278 16.07 -18.23 -0.63
N GLY A 279 16.04 -19.48 -1.13
CA GLY A 279 17.11 -20.46 -0.95
C GLY A 279 17.21 -21.06 0.46
N ILE A 280 16.14 -20.97 1.27
CA ILE A 280 16.15 -21.47 2.64
C ILE A 280 15.82 -22.96 2.72
N ASP A 281 16.26 -23.60 3.81
CA ASP A 281 15.90 -24.98 4.14
C ASP A 281 14.89 -25.01 5.28
N ILE A 282 13.61 -25.13 4.94
CA ILE A 282 12.47 -25.15 5.86
C ILE A 282 12.57 -26.26 6.94
N ARG A 283 13.42 -27.27 6.72
CA ARG A 283 13.66 -28.34 7.70
C ARG A 283 14.47 -27.87 8.91
N ASN A 284 15.11 -26.71 8.81
CA ASN A 284 15.85 -26.06 9.90
C ASN A 284 14.95 -25.13 10.75
N GLY A 285 13.62 -25.17 10.54
CA GLY A 285 12.65 -24.37 11.29
C GLY A 285 12.29 -23.05 10.60
N LEU A 286 11.68 -22.15 11.37
CA LEU A 286 11.25 -20.85 10.87
C LEU A 286 12.46 -19.93 10.67
N GLN A 287 12.62 -19.44 9.44
CA GLN A 287 13.70 -18.53 9.05
C GLN A 287 13.12 -17.19 8.59
N ASN A 288 13.77 -16.09 8.95
CA ASN A 288 13.31 -14.72 8.69
C ASN A 288 13.21 -14.38 7.19
N GLU A 289 13.92 -15.13 6.36
CA GLU A 289 13.94 -14.98 4.92
C GLU A 289 12.69 -15.59 4.26
N CYS A 290 11.96 -16.49 4.94
CA CYS A 290 10.79 -17.15 4.38
C CYS A 290 9.69 -16.15 4.01
N ILE A 291 9.39 -15.98 2.73
CA ILE A 291 8.33 -15.06 2.27
C ILE A 291 6.91 -15.63 2.35
N GLY A 292 6.73 -16.85 2.87
CA GLY A 292 5.38 -17.42 3.03
C GLY A 292 4.66 -17.82 1.74
N CYS A 293 5.38 -18.14 0.66
CA CYS A 293 4.80 -18.44 -0.66
C CYS A 293 4.30 -19.88 -0.88
N ALA A 294 4.53 -20.79 0.09
CA ALA A 294 4.06 -22.18 0.09
C ALA A 294 4.50 -23.09 -1.08
N ALA A 295 5.45 -22.67 -1.93
CA ALA A 295 6.02 -23.53 -2.98
C ALA A 295 6.61 -24.84 -2.42
N CYS A 296 7.19 -24.78 -1.22
CA CYS A 296 7.72 -25.95 -0.52
C CYS A 296 6.65 -26.93 -0.03
N ILE A 297 5.40 -26.48 0.20
CA ILE A 297 4.28 -27.35 0.54
C ILE A 297 3.89 -28.17 -0.68
N ASP A 298 3.61 -27.51 -1.81
CA ASP A 298 3.17 -28.17 -3.04
C ASP A 298 4.19 -29.25 -3.49
N VAL A 299 5.49 -28.90 -3.55
CA VAL A 299 6.50 -29.87 -3.99
C VAL A 299 6.71 -31.01 -3.00
N CYS A 300 6.46 -30.78 -1.71
CA CYS A 300 6.60 -31.82 -0.70
C CYS A 300 5.43 -32.78 -0.74
N ASP A 301 4.20 -32.27 -0.92
CA ASP A 301 3.01 -33.08 -1.07
C ASP A 301 3.08 -33.96 -2.32
N ASP A 302 3.61 -33.46 -3.45
CA ASP A 302 3.90 -34.27 -4.64
C ASP A 302 4.84 -35.45 -4.35
N VAL A 303 5.79 -35.27 -3.43
CA VAL A 303 6.72 -36.32 -3.01
C VAL A 303 6.03 -37.30 -2.06
N MET A 304 5.23 -36.80 -1.11
CA MET A 304 4.46 -37.65 -0.21
C MET A 304 3.51 -38.55 -1.00
N ASP A 305 2.80 -38.00 -2.00
CA ASP A 305 1.93 -38.76 -2.88
C ASP A 305 2.69 -39.87 -3.64
N LYS A 306 3.87 -39.56 -4.18
CA LYS A 306 4.71 -40.53 -4.91
C LYS A 306 5.25 -41.66 -4.03
N MET A 307 5.37 -41.40 -2.72
CA MET A 307 5.79 -42.37 -1.71
C MET A 307 4.60 -43.10 -1.08
N GLY A 308 3.36 -42.66 -1.31
CA GLY A 308 2.16 -43.18 -0.65
C GLY A 308 2.02 -42.72 0.81
N TYR A 309 2.62 -41.59 1.18
CA TYR A 309 2.58 -41.05 2.54
C TYR A 309 1.50 -39.98 2.68
N ALA A 310 1.04 -39.75 3.91
CA ALA A 310 0.10 -38.67 4.19
C ALA A 310 0.73 -37.28 3.89
N ARG A 311 -0.02 -36.42 3.20
CA ARG A 311 0.36 -35.03 2.90
C ARG A 311 0.59 -34.19 4.15
N GLY A 312 1.09 -32.97 3.96
CA GLY A 312 1.25 -31.97 5.02
C GLY A 312 2.47 -32.19 5.91
N LEU A 313 3.56 -32.73 5.35
CA LEU A 313 4.85 -32.80 6.07
C LEU A 313 5.41 -31.40 6.27
N ILE A 314 5.22 -30.57 5.25
CA ILE A 314 5.31 -29.12 5.33
C ILE A 314 3.88 -28.61 5.15
N ARG A 315 3.42 -27.73 6.02
CA ARG A 315 2.04 -27.20 5.98
C ARG A 315 1.95 -25.82 6.61
N TYR A 316 0.86 -25.11 6.34
CA TYR A 316 0.48 -23.99 7.19
C TYR A 316 0.03 -24.51 8.55
N ALA A 317 0.74 -24.11 9.59
CA ALA A 317 0.45 -24.45 10.97
C ALA A 317 1.03 -23.38 11.90
N THR A 318 0.67 -23.44 13.17
CA THR A 318 1.35 -22.66 14.22
C THR A 318 2.47 -23.49 14.82
N GLU A 319 3.50 -22.85 15.39
CA GLU A 319 4.61 -23.55 16.06
C GLU A 319 4.08 -24.47 17.18
N ASN A 320 3.17 -23.94 18.01
CA ASN A 320 2.49 -24.73 19.04
C ASN A 320 1.61 -25.84 18.45
N GLY A 321 1.01 -25.61 17.29
CA GLY A 321 0.14 -26.58 16.62
C GLY A 321 0.92 -27.77 16.06
N VAL A 322 2.14 -27.55 15.56
CA VAL A 322 3.04 -28.64 15.17
C VAL A 322 3.55 -29.38 16.41
N ALA A 323 4.07 -28.66 17.41
CA ALA A 323 4.61 -29.27 18.63
C ALA A 323 3.56 -30.06 19.43
N GLY A 324 2.33 -29.54 19.52
CA GLY A 324 1.21 -30.15 20.24
C GLY A 324 0.32 -31.06 19.40
N GLN A 325 0.67 -31.32 18.13
CA GLN A 325 -0.12 -32.12 17.18
C GLN A 325 -1.60 -31.70 17.10
N TRP A 326 -1.85 -30.40 17.10
CA TRP A 326 -3.20 -29.86 17.12
C TRP A 326 -3.94 -30.06 15.80
N ASN A 327 -5.24 -30.30 15.89
CA ASN A 327 -6.12 -30.27 14.74
C ASN A 327 -6.42 -28.83 14.30
N ARG A 328 -7.05 -28.67 13.12
CA ARG A 328 -7.37 -27.35 12.54
C ARG A 328 -8.27 -26.51 13.45
N ALA A 329 -9.25 -27.13 14.14
CA ALA A 329 -10.16 -26.41 15.01
C ALA A 329 -9.44 -25.84 16.25
N GLN A 330 -8.51 -26.59 16.83
CA GLN A 330 -7.67 -26.15 17.94
C GLN A 330 -6.76 -24.99 17.54
N MET A 331 -6.17 -25.03 16.34
CA MET A 331 -5.40 -23.90 15.80
C MET A 331 -6.28 -22.66 15.57
N LEU A 332 -7.47 -22.82 14.99
CA LEU A 332 -8.41 -21.71 14.77
C LEU A 332 -8.91 -21.08 16.08
N ARG A 333 -9.04 -21.86 17.16
CA ARG A 333 -9.40 -21.32 18.47
C ARG A 333 -8.36 -20.30 18.99
N ARG A 334 -7.10 -20.38 18.54
CA ARG A 334 -6.05 -19.41 18.91
C ARG A 334 -6.22 -18.04 18.27
N LEU A 335 -7.18 -17.86 17.36
CA LEU A 335 -7.58 -16.53 16.88
C LEU A 335 -8.18 -15.67 18.00
N TRP A 336 -8.73 -16.28 19.06
CA TRP A 336 -9.33 -15.58 20.21
C TRP A 336 -8.31 -15.15 21.28
N ARG A 337 -7.01 -15.13 20.97
CA ARG A 337 -5.98 -14.72 21.93
C ARG A 337 -5.94 -13.19 22.10
N PRO A 338 -5.54 -12.68 23.28
CA PRO A 338 -5.61 -11.24 23.59
C PRO A 338 -4.99 -10.33 22.53
N ARG A 339 -3.82 -10.69 21.99
CA ARG A 339 -3.12 -9.91 20.95
C ARG A 339 -3.98 -9.69 19.70
N VAL A 340 -4.59 -10.74 19.18
CA VAL A 340 -5.43 -10.68 17.96
C VAL A 340 -6.71 -9.90 18.25
N LEU A 341 -7.31 -10.10 19.42
CA LEU A 341 -8.51 -9.36 19.83
C LEU A 341 -8.23 -7.86 19.99
N ILE A 342 -7.09 -7.47 20.58
CA ILE A 342 -6.69 -6.06 20.72
C ILE A 342 -6.50 -5.43 19.34
N TYR A 343 -5.72 -6.04 18.45
CA TYR A 343 -5.50 -5.51 17.10
C TYR A 343 -6.79 -5.47 16.28
N GLY A 344 -7.63 -6.51 16.37
CA GLY A 344 -8.92 -6.57 15.70
C GLY A 344 -9.87 -5.49 16.20
N THR A 345 -9.94 -5.27 17.51
CA THR A 345 -10.79 -4.24 18.12
C THR A 345 -10.32 -2.84 17.74
N LEU A 346 -9.00 -2.57 17.82
CA LEU A 346 -8.44 -1.29 17.40
C LEU A 346 -8.67 -1.01 15.92
N LEU A 347 -8.48 -2.02 15.07
CA LEU A 347 -8.75 -1.91 13.63
C LEU A 347 -10.23 -1.62 13.37
N LEU A 348 -11.14 -2.38 13.99
CA LEU A 348 -12.59 -2.17 13.86
C LEU A 348 -13.01 -0.79 14.38
N ALA A 349 -12.49 -0.34 15.51
CA ALA A 349 -12.78 0.97 16.07
C ALA A 349 -12.28 2.09 15.14
N ALA A 350 -11.04 1.98 14.65
CA ALA A 350 -10.46 2.96 13.72
C ALA A 350 -11.22 3.01 12.39
N SER A 351 -11.50 1.85 11.78
CA SER A 351 -12.29 1.75 10.55
C SER A 351 -13.72 2.23 10.73
N GLY A 352 -14.38 1.88 11.85
CA GLY A 352 -15.72 2.35 12.17
C GLY A 352 -15.79 3.86 12.34
N THR A 353 -14.81 4.44 13.06
CA THR A 353 -14.69 5.89 13.25
C THR A 353 -14.43 6.60 11.92
N PHE A 354 -13.55 6.04 11.09
CA PHE A 354 -13.26 6.58 9.76
C PHE A 354 -14.50 6.59 8.86
N VAL A 355 -15.24 5.48 8.80
CA VAL A 355 -16.47 5.40 8.00
C VAL A 355 -17.53 6.36 8.53
N ALA A 356 -17.73 6.43 9.85
CA ALA A 356 -18.68 7.36 10.46
C ALA A 356 -18.31 8.83 10.19
N SER A 357 -17.03 9.19 10.31
CA SER A 357 -16.52 10.52 10.00
C SER A 357 -16.72 10.87 8.53
N LEU A 358 -16.45 9.92 7.62
CA LEU A 358 -16.62 10.13 6.18
C LEU A 358 -18.09 10.27 5.78
N ALA A 359 -18.98 9.51 6.43
CA ALA A 359 -20.43 9.58 6.21
C ALA A 359 -21.05 10.89 6.74
N GLY A 360 -20.48 11.46 7.81
CA GLY A 360 -20.87 12.76 8.37
C GLY A 360 -20.15 13.96 7.74
N ARG A 361 -19.39 13.76 6.66
CA ARG A 361 -18.65 14.84 5.99
C ARG A 361 -19.60 15.76 5.24
N ASP A 362 -19.44 17.06 5.48
CA ASP A 362 -20.24 18.09 4.83
C ASP A 362 -20.03 18.09 3.30
N ALA A 363 -21.11 18.30 2.55
CA ALA A 363 -21.11 18.36 1.09
C ALA A 363 -20.33 19.55 0.53
N PHE A 364 -20.15 20.61 1.32
CA PHE A 364 -19.33 21.75 0.97
C PHE A 364 -18.64 22.29 2.23
N GLN A 365 -17.45 22.83 2.05
CA GLN A 365 -16.66 23.41 3.13
C GLN A 365 -16.40 24.89 2.86
N ILE A 366 -16.30 25.68 3.93
CA ILE A 366 -16.14 27.12 3.87
C ILE A 366 -15.04 27.52 4.83
N ASP A 367 -14.11 28.35 4.37
CA ASP A 367 -13.11 28.98 5.21
C ASP A 367 -13.29 30.50 5.13
N VAL A 368 -13.42 31.14 6.30
CA VAL A 368 -13.69 32.57 6.43
C VAL A 368 -12.40 33.27 6.84
N ILE A 369 -11.72 33.84 5.86
CA ILE A 369 -10.47 34.56 6.08
C ILE A 369 -10.77 36.05 6.22
N LYS A 370 -10.66 36.58 7.44
CA LYS A 370 -10.75 38.03 7.67
C LYS A 370 -9.53 38.73 7.07
N ASP A 371 -9.76 39.77 6.28
CA ASP A 371 -8.67 40.58 5.76
C ASP A 371 -8.02 41.40 6.90
N ARG A 372 -6.73 41.18 7.13
CA ARG A 372 -5.96 41.88 8.16
C ARG A 372 -5.38 43.21 7.67
N GLY A 373 -5.35 43.44 6.35
CA GLY A 373 -4.85 44.67 5.74
C GLY A 373 -5.85 45.82 5.78
N VAL A 374 -7.16 45.51 5.88
CA VAL A 374 -8.24 46.49 6.00
C VAL A 374 -8.93 46.31 7.36
N LEU A 375 -8.40 46.96 8.40
CA LEU A 375 -8.75 46.81 9.82
C LEU A 375 -10.14 47.35 10.23
N ALA A 376 -11.12 47.36 9.32
CA ALA A 376 -12.41 48.06 9.35
C ALA A 376 -12.33 49.51 8.85
N ARG A 377 -13.29 49.88 7.99
CA ARG A 377 -13.42 51.24 7.46
C ARG A 377 -14.85 51.75 7.64
N VAL A 378 -14.98 53.06 7.79
CA VAL A 378 -16.28 53.72 7.72
C VAL A 378 -16.55 53.99 6.24
N VAL A 379 -17.73 53.59 5.76
CA VAL A 379 -18.18 53.78 4.37
C VAL A 379 -19.31 54.81 4.35
N ASP A 380 -19.78 55.16 3.15
CA ASP A 380 -20.92 56.06 2.95
C ASP A 380 -22.12 55.64 3.81
N ASP A 381 -22.89 56.62 4.29
CA ASP A 381 -23.94 56.50 5.32
C ASP A 381 -23.45 56.17 6.75
N GLY A 382 -22.14 56.27 7.03
CA GLY A 382 -21.59 56.09 8.39
C GLY A 382 -21.55 54.62 8.86
N MET A 383 -21.77 53.69 7.94
CA MET A 383 -21.71 52.26 8.19
C MET A 383 -20.27 51.81 8.45
N ILE A 384 -20.07 50.88 9.38
CA ILE A 384 -18.76 50.24 9.57
C ILE A 384 -18.69 48.98 8.72
N GLU A 385 -17.64 48.86 7.92
CA GLU A 385 -17.40 47.72 7.04
C GLU A 385 -16.18 46.92 7.47
N ASN A 386 -16.34 45.60 7.53
CA ASN A 386 -15.23 44.64 7.59
C ASN A 386 -15.26 43.78 6.32
N VAL A 387 -14.09 43.49 5.75
CA VAL A 387 -13.96 42.68 4.53
C VAL A 387 -13.48 41.28 4.89
N TYR A 388 -14.14 40.27 4.31
CA TYR A 388 -13.82 38.87 4.49
C TYR A 388 -13.67 38.20 3.12
N ARG A 389 -12.78 37.22 3.06
CA ARG A 389 -12.58 36.37 1.90
C ARG A 389 -13.10 34.98 2.27
N LEU A 390 -14.19 34.60 1.63
CA LEU A 390 -14.77 33.27 1.76
C LEU A 390 -14.12 32.37 0.73
N GLN A 391 -13.43 31.34 1.19
CA GLN A 391 -13.02 30.23 0.33
C GLN A 391 -14.08 29.14 0.44
N LEU A 392 -14.65 28.76 -0.69
CA LEU A 392 -15.79 27.87 -0.79
C LEU A 392 -15.36 26.64 -1.58
N MET A 393 -15.69 25.44 -1.08
CA MET A 393 -15.23 24.19 -1.68
C MET A 393 -16.40 23.23 -1.79
N ASN A 394 -16.69 22.78 -3.01
CA ASN A 394 -17.75 21.81 -3.27
C ASN A 394 -17.16 20.40 -3.22
N ASN A 395 -17.52 19.60 -2.22
CA ASN A 395 -17.07 18.21 -2.06
C ASN A 395 -17.93 17.23 -2.87
N ARG A 396 -18.94 17.71 -3.62
CA ARG A 396 -19.83 16.89 -4.46
C ARG A 396 -19.47 17.00 -5.93
N GLU A 397 -19.79 15.94 -6.67
CA GLU A 397 -19.63 15.86 -8.12
C GLU A 397 -20.77 16.51 -8.91
N GLN A 398 -21.58 17.34 -8.23
CA GLN A 398 -22.67 18.09 -8.85
C GLN A 398 -22.58 19.57 -8.44
N PRO A 399 -22.93 20.50 -9.34
CA PRO A 399 -22.98 21.92 -9.01
C PRO A 399 -23.92 22.19 -7.84
N GLN A 400 -23.55 23.13 -6.97
CA GLN A 400 -24.36 23.54 -5.84
C GLN A 400 -24.68 25.03 -5.90
N ARG A 401 -25.91 25.39 -5.55
CA ARG A 401 -26.31 26.76 -5.28
C ARG A 401 -26.18 27.02 -3.79
N LEU A 402 -25.35 28.00 -3.45
CA LEU A 402 -25.10 28.42 -2.09
C LEU A 402 -25.84 29.72 -1.82
N ARG A 403 -26.49 29.82 -0.66
CA ARG A 403 -27.07 31.05 -0.15
C ARG A 403 -26.32 31.51 1.10
N LEU A 404 -25.72 32.70 1.04
CA LEU A 404 -24.90 33.26 2.10
C LEU A 404 -25.72 34.19 3.00
N ARG A 405 -25.56 34.01 4.31
CA ARG A 405 -26.13 34.83 5.37
C ARG A 405 -25.07 35.08 6.44
N VAL A 406 -25.25 36.14 7.22
CA VAL A 406 -24.39 36.45 8.37
C VAL A 406 -25.28 36.71 9.57
N ASP A 407 -24.98 36.04 10.68
CA ASP A 407 -25.63 36.20 11.97
C ASP A 407 -24.69 36.95 12.92
N GLY A 408 -25.24 37.87 13.70
CA GLY A 408 -24.46 38.70 14.62
C GLY A 408 -25.30 39.82 15.26
N PRO A 409 -24.67 40.94 15.67
CA PRO A 409 -25.36 42.07 16.29
C PRO A 409 -26.47 42.67 15.41
N ALA A 410 -27.43 43.34 16.03
CA ALA A 410 -28.61 43.89 15.36
C ALA A 410 -28.22 44.79 14.17
N GLY A 411 -28.81 44.52 13.01
CA GLY A 411 -28.57 45.29 11.78
C GLY A 411 -27.34 44.87 10.97
N LEU A 412 -26.57 43.86 11.40
CA LEU A 412 -25.47 43.30 10.62
C LEU A 412 -25.98 42.72 9.28
N ARG A 413 -25.37 43.13 8.16
CA ARG A 413 -25.79 42.69 6.81
C ARG A 413 -24.62 42.52 5.86
N LEU A 414 -24.79 41.67 4.85
CA LEU A 414 -23.85 41.57 3.72
C LEU A 414 -24.08 42.73 2.76
N ALA A 415 -23.00 43.40 2.34
CA ALA A 415 -23.05 44.48 1.37
C ALA A 415 -23.17 43.92 -0.06
N GLY A 416 -23.94 44.60 -0.91
CA GLY A 416 -24.00 44.28 -2.36
C GLY A 416 -25.04 43.24 -2.79
N GLY A 417 -25.93 42.77 -1.91
CA GLY A 417 -27.13 41.99 -2.27
C GLY A 417 -26.92 40.58 -2.85
N GLY A 418 -25.70 40.24 -3.25
CA GLY A 418 -25.30 38.92 -3.74
C GLY A 418 -25.33 37.87 -2.63
N THR A 419 -26.51 37.31 -2.40
CA THR A 419 -26.72 36.23 -1.43
C THR A 419 -26.61 34.86 -2.07
N GLU A 420 -26.66 34.73 -3.40
CA GLU A 420 -26.58 33.44 -4.09
C GLU A 420 -25.32 33.30 -4.93
N LEU A 421 -24.62 32.19 -4.77
CA LEU A 421 -23.46 31.80 -5.58
C LEU A 421 -23.71 30.39 -6.14
N THR A 422 -23.29 30.14 -7.38
CA THR A 422 -23.23 28.76 -7.90
C THR A 422 -21.78 28.27 -7.87
N LEU A 423 -21.53 27.19 -7.14
CA LEU A 423 -20.27 26.46 -7.17
C LEU A 423 -20.34 25.33 -8.20
N PRO A 424 -19.35 25.22 -9.09
CA PRO A 424 -19.26 24.07 -9.99
C PRO A 424 -19.02 22.76 -9.21
N ALA A 425 -19.32 21.63 -9.84
CA ALA A 425 -18.99 20.30 -9.32
C ALA A 425 -17.50 20.24 -8.98
N THR A 426 -17.16 19.68 -7.81
CA THR A 426 -15.78 19.52 -7.31
C THR A 426 -14.96 20.82 -7.31
N GLY A 427 -15.66 21.96 -7.34
CA GLY A 427 -15.10 23.27 -7.63
C GLY A 427 -14.62 24.01 -6.38
N LEU A 428 -13.66 24.89 -6.59
CA LEU A 428 -13.26 25.92 -5.62
C LEU A 428 -13.83 27.26 -6.07
N GLY A 429 -14.47 27.96 -5.15
CA GLY A 429 -14.92 29.34 -5.33
C GLY A 429 -14.22 30.25 -4.32
N GLN A 430 -13.97 31.48 -4.72
CA GLN A 430 -13.56 32.52 -3.78
C GLN A 430 -14.49 33.70 -3.93
N GLN A 431 -15.13 34.09 -2.83
CA GLN A 431 -16.01 35.25 -2.79
C GLN A 431 -15.50 36.22 -1.74
N VAL A 432 -15.22 37.46 -2.15
CA VAL A 432 -14.99 38.54 -1.19
C VAL A 432 -16.34 39.09 -0.79
N VAL A 433 -16.57 39.19 0.51
CA VAL A 433 -17.79 39.74 1.09
C VAL A 433 -17.45 40.87 2.04
N SER A 434 -18.20 41.95 1.93
CA SER A 434 -18.18 43.05 2.88
C SER A 434 -19.35 42.88 3.83
N VAL A 435 -19.09 42.97 5.13
CA VAL A 435 -20.14 42.96 6.16
C VAL A 435 -20.27 44.39 6.69
N HIS A 436 -21.49 44.90 6.73
CA HIS A 436 -21.84 46.24 7.19
C HIS A 436 -22.58 46.18 8.52
N LEU A 437 -22.22 47.08 9.43
CA LEU A 437 -22.92 47.32 10.68
C LEU A 437 -23.40 48.78 10.72
N PRO A 438 -24.69 49.04 11.02
CA PRO A 438 -25.22 50.40 11.09
C PRO A 438 -24.62 51.20 12.24
N PRO A 439 -24.48 52.53 12.08
CA PRO A 439 -23.81 53.39 13.04
C PRO A 439 -24.43 53.34 14.44
N GLU A 440 -25.76 53.19 14.53
CA GLU A 440 -26.51 53.07 15.79
C GLU A 440 -26.07 51.84 16.60
N ALA A 441 -25.98 50.68 15.94
CA ALA A 441 -25.50 49.45 16.56
C ALA A 441 -23.99 49.48 16.81
N ALA A 442 -23.23 50.15 15.94
CA ALA A 442 -21.78 50.29 16.07
C ALA A 442 -21.38 51.14 17.28
N GLN A 443 -22.15 52.17 17.65
CA GLN A 443 -21.86 53.01 18.82
C GLN A 443 -21.80 52.21 20.13
N ALA A 444 -22.72 51.26 20.31
CA ALA A 444 -22.76 50.40 21.50
C ALA A 444 -21.58 49.43 21.59
N LEU A 445 -20.88 49.18 20.48
CA LEU A 445 -19.85 48.14 20.34
C LEU A 445 -18.45 48.72 20.05
N ARG A 446 -18.26 50.04 20.21
CA ARG A 446 -16.99 50.73 19.91
C ARG A 446 -15.78 50.10 20.59
N GLY A 447 -14.70 49.95 19.83
CA GLY A 447 -13.44 49.39 20.31
C GLY A 447 -13.49 47.89 20.66
N SER A 448 -14.55 47.18 20.28
CA SER A 448 -14.71 45.75 20.57
C SER A 448 -14.62 44.88 19.30
N ALA A 449 -14.22 43.62 19.50
CA ALA A 449 -14.31 42.58 18.50
C ALA A 449 -15.51 41.68 18.85
N VAL A 450 -16.52 41.68 17.98
CA VAL A 450 -17.80 41.00 18.20
C VAL A 450 -17.80 39.68 17.44
N PRO A 451 -18.19 38.55 18.07
CA PRO A 451 -18.32 37.29 17.36
C PRO A 451 -19.46 37.37 16.34
N ILE A 452 -19.21 36.90 15.12
CA ILE A 452 -20.21 36.76 14.06
C ILE A 452 -20.16 35.34 13.51
N ARG A 453 -21.23 34.88 12.85
CA ARG A 453 -21.27 33.58 12.18
C ARG A 453 -21.74 33.75 10.75
N PHE A 454 -20.97 33.24 9.80
CA PHE A 454 -21.44 33.07 8.45
C PHE A 454 -22.27 31.80 8.39
N VAL A 455 -23.49 31.89 7.86
CA VAL A 455 -24.40 30.77 7.65
C VAL A 455 -24.60 30.61 6.16
N ILE A 456 -24.20 29.46 5.63
CA ILE A 456 -24.35 29.17 4.21
C ILE A 456 -25.24 27.96 4.04
N GLU A 457 -26.28 28.13 3.24
CA GLU A 457 -27.24 27.09 2.88
C GLU A 457 -26.91 26.61 1.47
N GLY A 458 -26.45 25.37 1.33
CA GLY A 458 -26.15 24.75 0.05
C GLY A 458 -27.27 23.84 -0.42
N ARG A 459 -27.62 23.91 -1.71
CA ARG A 459 -28.54 22.99 -2.37
C ARG A 459 -27.95 22.47 -3.69
N PRO A 460 -28.08 21.17 -4.00
CA PRO A 460 -27.77 20.67 -5.33
C PRO A 460 -28.57 21.42 -6.40
N LEU A 461 -27.90 21.84 -7.48
CA LEU A 461 -28.58 22.54 -8.57
C LEU A 461 -29.58 21.63 -9.30
N ALA A 462 -29.28 20.32 -9.36
CA ALA A 462 -30.12 19.31 -9.99
C ALA A 462 -31.37 18.97 -9.17
N GLU A 463 -31.37 19.23 -7.86
CA GLU A 463 -32.47 18.89 -6.94
C GLU A 463 -32.84 20.09 -6.05
N PRO A 464 -33.51 21.12 -6.59
CA PRO A 464 -33.83 22.34 -5.84
C PRO A 464 -34.77 22.10 -4.63
N GLY A 465 -35.46 20.95 -4.60
CA GLY A 465 -36.33 20.51 -3.51
C GLY A 465 -35.62 19.75 -2.38
N ALA A 466 -34.32 19.47 -2.49
CA ALA A 466 -33.56 18.83 -1.42
C ALA A 466 -33.47 19.76 -0.19
N ALA A 467 -33.43 19.15 1.00
CA ALA A 467 -33.19 19.89 2.24
C ALA A 467 -31.85 20.64 2.15
N PRO A 468 -31.80 21.94 2.47
CA PRO A 468 -30.56 22.68 2.42
C PRO A 468 -29.61 22.15 3.49
N GLU A 469 -28.39 21.87 3.07
CA GLU A 469 -27.32 21.60 4.00
C GLU A 469 -26.76 22.93 4.50
N VAL A 470 -26.60 23.06 5.81
CA VAL A 470 -26.29 24.35 6.46
C VAL A 470 -24.94 24.25 7.15
N VAL A 471 -23.97 25.00 6.63
CA VAL A 471 -22.64 25.12 7.23
C VAL A 471 -22.54 26.46 7.94
N ARG A 472 -21.98 26.44 9.15
CA ARG A 472 -21.82 27.64 9.99
C ARG A 472 -20.36 27.83 10.35
N GLU A 473 -19.81 28.98 9.96
CA GLU A 473 -18.42 29.32 10.25
C GLU A 473 -18.31 30.56 11.13
N ALA A 474 -17.50 30.47 12.18
CA ALA A 474 -17.32 31.54 13.14
C ALA A 474 -16.27 32.55 12.66
N SER A 475 -16.53 33.84 12.87
CA SER A 475 -15.56 34.89 12.63
C SER A 475 -15.74 36.05 13.61
N THR A 476 -14.99 37.14 13.42
CA THR A 476 -15.02 38.31 14.30
C THR A 476 -15.19 39.59 13.50
N PHE A 477 -16.13 40.42 13.92
CA PHE A 477 -16.35 41.77 13.41
C PHE A 477 -15.67 42.79 14.31
N TYR A 478 -14.83 43.65 13.76
CA TYR A 478 -14.12 44.66 14.53
C TYR A 478 -14.78 46.02 14.35
N VAL A 479 -15.06 46.69 15.47
CA VAL A 479 -15.60 48.03 15.53
C VAL A 479 -14.48 48.97 16.00
N PRO A 480 -13.97 49.89 15.17
CA PRO A 480 -12.97 50.86 15.58
C PRO A 480 -13.47 51.75 16.74
N ARG A 481 -12.53 52.35 17.46
CA ARG A 481 -12.81 53.21 18.62
C ARG A 481 -13.43 54.55 18.22
#